data_AF-A0A2E7HFN1-F1
#
_entry.id   AF-A0A2E7HFN1-F1
#
_cell.length_a   1.000
_cell.length_b   1.000
_cell.length_c   1.000
_cell.angle_alpha   90.00
_cell.angle_beta   90.00
_cell.angle_gamma   90.00
#
_symmetry.space_group_name_H-M   'P 1'
#
loop_
_entity.id
_entity.type
_entity.pdbx_description
1 polymer ?
#
loop_
_entity_poly.entity_id
_entity_poly.type
_entity_poly.pdbx_seq_one_letter_code
_entity_poly.pdbx_strand_id
1 'polypeptide(L)'
;MSSMERLGAVSISLALVACTAGSSLDRADTTTYVAAVEAPDAMLIDAPESLLHLSEGDLVDTMGEPEFIWVEADAQMWRYDAEGCALFVYLYPDGVRHVDMQGGGLDDSARSRCFSDMLADQT
;
A
#
# COMPACT_ATOMS: atom_id res chain seq x y z
N MET A 1 7.02 -6.59 -56.89
CA MET A 1 6.04 -6.43 -57.98
C MET A 1 5.00 -5.47 -57.45
N SER A 2 5.03 -4.19 -57.85
CA SER A 2 4.25 -3.70 -59.00
C SER A 2 2.84 -4.27 -58.96
N SER A 3 1.78 -3.49 -58.92
CA SER A 3 1.58 -2.10 -59.28
C SER A 3 0.14 -1.81 -58.80
N MET A 4 -0.22 -0.55 -58.53
CA MET A 4 -1.08 0.22 -59.44
C MET A 4 -2.48 -0.43 -59.50
N GLU A 5 -3.55 0.23 -59.15
CA GLU A 5 -4.18 1.30 -59.90
C GLU A 5 -5.53 1.54 -59.14
N ARG A 6 -6.22 2.67 -59.11
CA ARG A 6 -6.65 3.54 -60.20
C ARG A 6 -7.20 4.84 -59.61
N LEU A 7 -6.98 5.90 -60.39
CA LEU A 7 -7.97 6.88 -60.85
C LEU A 7 -9.29 6.91 -60.07
N GLY A 8 -9.78 8.05 -59.60
CA GLY A 8 -9.56 9.39 -60.10
C GLY A 8 -10.89 10.14 -60.02
N ALA A 9 -10.78 11.47 -59.99
CA ALA A 9 -11.85 12.47 -60.06
C ALA A 9 -12.94 12.32 -58.99
N VAL A 10 -13.37 13.38 -58.30
CA VAL A 10 -14.16 14.44 -58.91
C VAL A 10 -14.17 15.61 -57.93
N SER A 11 -13.91 16.79 -58.49
CA SER A 11 -14.06 18.10 -57.88
C SER A 11 -15.52 18.37 -57.52
N ILE A 12 -15.79 18.93 -56.34
CA ILE A 12 -16.80 19.98 -56.14
C ILE A 12 -16.30 20.85 -54.99
N SER A 13 -15.83 22.04 -55.33
CA SER A 13 -15.78 23.17 -54.40
C SER A 13 -17.15 23.84 -54.46
N LEU A 14 -17.87 23.94 -53.34
CA LEU A 14 -19.01 24.86 -53.28
C LEU A 14 -19.32 25.36 -51.86
N ALA A 15 -19.20 26.69 -51.77
CA ALA A 15 -19.92 27.67 -50.95
C ALA A 15 -19.71 27.72 -49.43
N LEU A 16 -19.21 28.89 -49.02
CA LEU A 16 -19.16 29.42 -47.66
C LEU A 16 -20.56 29.54 -47.05
N VAL A 17 -20.72 29.03 -45.82
CA VAL A 17 -21.84 29.37 -44.93
C VAL A 17 -21.32 30.24 -43.79
N ALA A 18 -22.06 31.32 -43.56
CA ALA A 18 -21.73 32.45 -42.71
C ALA A 18 -21.63 32.10 -41.22
N CYS A 19 -20.79 32.86 -40.52
CA CYS A 19 -20.65 32.90 -39.07
C CYS A 19 -22.01 33.15 -38.39
N THR A 20 -22.48 32.18 -37.61
CA THR A 20 -23.28 32.49 -36.44
C THR A 20 -22.38 32.39 -35.22
N ALA A 21 -21.99 33.55 -34.70
CA ALA A 21 -21.42 33.67 -33.36
C ALA A 21 -22.51 33.26 -32.36
N GLY A 22 -22.46 32.00 -31.93
CA GLY A 22 -23.24 31.47 -30.82
C GLY A 22 -22.26 30.97 -29.77
N SER A 23 -21.74 31.89 -28.95
CA SER A 23 -20.95 31.55 -27.77
C SER A 23 -21.87 30.97 -26.70
N SER A 24 -22.08 29.66 -26.78
CA SER A 24 -22.39 28.86 -25.60
C SER A 24 -21.18 27.96 -25.42
N LEU A 25 -20.22 28.43 -24.62
CA LEU A 25 -19.26 27.54 -23.98
C LEU A 25 -20.09 26.65 -23.04
N ASP A 26 -20.70 25.61 -23.59
CA ASP A 26 -20.87 24.38 -22.85
C ASP A 26 -19.45 23.88 -22.65
N ARG A 27 -18.83 24.40 -21.57
CA ARG A 27 -17.72 23.73 -20.94
C ARG A 27 -18.33 22.39 -20.58
N ALA A 28 -18.17 21.44 -21.50
CA ALA A 28 -18.08 20.04 -21.17
C ALA A 28 -17.03 20.02 -20.08
N ASP A 29 -17.53 20.10 -18.86
CA ASP A 29 -16.90 19.60 -17.68
C ASP A 29 -16.68 18.14 -18.03
N THR A 30 -15.58 17.91 -18.76
CA THR A 30 -14.89 16.65 -18.72
C THR A 30 -14.39 16.63 -17.30
N THR A 31 -15.30 16.33 -16.38
CA THR A 31 -14.99 15.63 -15.16
C THR A 31 -14.29 14.39 -15.70
N THR A 32 -12.98 14.53 -15.91
CA THR A 32 -12.08 13.43 -16.04
C THR A 32 -12.38 12.62 -14.81
N TYR A 33 -13.10 11.52 -15.03
CA TYR A 33 -13.21 10.48 -14.03
C TYR A 33 -11.78 9.99 -13.87
N VAL A 34 -11.06 10.62 -12.95
CA VAL A 34 -9.84 10.08 -12.42
C VAL A 34 -10.34 8.83 -11.72
N ALA A 35 -10.24 7.68 -12.39
CA ALA A 35 -10.36 6.41 -11.71
C ALA A 35 -9.41 6.54 -10.51
N ALA A 36 -9.99 6.46 -9.31
CA ALA A 36 -9.19 6.40 -8.10
C ALA A 36 -8.22 5.25 -8.31
N VAL A 37 -6.94 5.59 -8.46
CA VAL A 37 -5.89 4.60 -8.35
C VAL A 37 -5.93 4.23 -6.88
N GLU A 38 -6.50 3.06 -6.57
CA GLU A 38 -6.41 2.51 -5.22
C GLU A 38 -4.94 2.56 -4.82
N ALA A 39 -4.70 3.09 -3.62
CA ALA A 39 -3.36 3.29 -3.11
C ALA A 39 -2.55 1.99 -3.26
N PRO A 40 -1.26 2.08 -3.61
CA PRO A 40 -0.41 0.90 -3.71
C PRO A 40 -0.50 0.11 -2.42
N ASP A 41 -0.59 -1.22 -2.56
CA ASP A 41 -0.67 -2.23 -1.50
C ASP A 41 -0.15 -1.68 -0.17
N ALA A 42 -1.05 -1.52 0.80
CA ALA A 42 -0.63 -1.47 2.20
C ALA A 42 0.34 -2.64 2.36
N MET A 43 1.60 -2.34 2.68
CA MET A 43 2.64 -3.34 2.83
C MET A 43 2.06 -4.41 3.76
N LEU A 44 1.79 -5.60 3.22
CA LEU A 44 1.03 -6.61 3.94
C LEU A 44 1.92 -7.11 5.08
N ILE A 45 1.68 -6.58 6.28
CA ILE A 45 2.26 -7.06 7.53
C ILE A 45 1.50 -8.35 7.87
N ASP A 46 1.92 -9.48 7.30
CA ASP A 46 1.22 -10.77 7.39
C ASP A 46 1.96 -11.83 8.23
N ALA A 47 3.20 -11.55 8.60
CA ALA A 47 4.04 -12.41 9.41
C ALA A 47 4.95 -11.59 10.33
N PRO A 48 5.37 -12.12 11.49
CA PRO A 48 6.25 -11.39 12.41
C PRO A 48 7.52 -10.85 11.74
N GLU A 49 8.07 -11.59 10.78
CA GLU A 49 9.29 -11.27 10.06
C GLU A 49 9.14 -10.01 9.18
N SER A 50 7.91 -9.56 8.88
CA SER A 50 7.65 -8.31 8.19
C SER A 50 8.03 -7.06 9.01
N LEU A 51 8.23 -7.21 10.33
CA LEU A 51 8.67 -6.13 11.22
C LEU A 51 10.18 -5.89 11.19
N LEU A 52 10.96 -6.76 10.54
CA LEU A 52 12.42 -6.61 10.47
C LEU A 52 12.79 -5.28 9.80
N HIS A 53 13.82 -4.62 10.34
CA HIS A 53 14.34 -3.32 9.88
C HIS A 53 13.42 -2.11 10.08
N LEU A 54 12.21 -2.28 10.62
CA LEU A 54 11.41 -1.12 11.02
C LEU A 54 12.17 -0.28 12.05
N SER A 55 12.04 1.05 11.94
CA SER A 55 12.52 1.95 12.98
C SER A 55 11.62 1.86 14.22
N GLU A 56 12.06 2.44 15.33
CA GLU A 56 11.22 2.54 16.54
C GLU A 56 9.87 3.21 16.23
N GLY A 57 9.90 4.30 15.47
CA GLY A 57 8.69 5.04 15.09
C GLY A 57 7.76 4.21 14.20
N ASP A 58 8.30 3.57 13.16
CA ASP A 58 7.51 2.73 12.26
C ASP A 58 6.93 1.51 13.00
N LEU A 59 7.66 0.97 13.98
CA LEU A 59 7.18 -0.13 14.82
C LEU A 59 6.01 0.31 15.69
N VAL A 60 6.06 1.51 16.29
CA VAL A 60 4.94 2.08 17.06
C VAL A 60 3.75 2.37 16.15
N ASP A 61 3.98 2.91 14.95
CA ASP A 61 2.90 3.18 13.99
C ASP A 61 2.23 1.87 13.50
N THR A 62 2.98 0.77 13.47
CA THR A 62 2.50 -0.55 13.00
C THR A 62 1.84 -1.36 14.12
N MET A 63 2.47 -1.44 15.28
CA MET A 63 2.12 -2.35 16.38
C MET A 63 1.52 -1.64 17.60
N GLY A 64 1.51 -0.30 17.63
CA GLY A 64 1.17 0.47 18.82
C GLY A 64 2.25 0.43 19.92
N GLU A 65 1.86 0.90 21.11
CA GLU A 65 2.73 0.86 22.29
C GLU A 65 2.80 -0.57 22.86
N PRO A 66 3.99 -1.09 23.21
CA PRO A 66 4.14 -2.41 23.82
C PRO A 66 3.72 -2.41 25.31
N GLU A 67 3.27 -3.55 25.82
CA GLU A 67 2.95 -3.71 27.25
C GLU A 67 4.23 -3.71 28.12
N PHE A 68 5.37 -4.08 27.53
CA PHE A 68 6.63 -4.15 28.26
C PHE A 68 7.82 -3.76 27.40
N ILE A 69 8.70 -2.94 27.97
CA ILE A 69 9.98 -2.54 27.38
C ILE A 69 11.10 -2.86 28.36
N TRP A 70 12.12 -3.56 27.88
CA TRP A 70 13.39 -3.74 28.57
C TRP A 70 14.51 -3.09 27.76
N VAL A 71 15.32 -2.25 28.42
CA VAL A 71 16.42 -1.52 27.78
C VAL A 71 17.76 -2.00 28.35
N GLU A 72 18.68 -2.34 27.46
CA GLU A 72 20.06 -2.69 27.81
C GLU A 72 21.03 -2.03 26.82
N ALA A 73 21.88 -1.13 27.33
CA ALA A 73 22.80 -0.33 26.53
C ALA A 73 22.09 0.40 25.36
N ASP A 74 22.42 0.06 24.11
CA ASP A 74 21.81 0.61 22.89
C ASP A 74 20.71 -0.29 22.29
N ALA A 75 20.38 -1.39 22.97
CA ALA A 75 19.34 -2.32 22.55
C ALA A 75 18.08 -2.21 23.42
N GLN A 76 16.93 -2.52 22.83
CA GLN A 76 15.66 -2.64 23.51
C GLN A 76 15.01 -3.98 23.14
N MET A 77 14.31 -4.60 24.10
CA MET A 77 13.40 -5.71 23.86
C MET A 77 12.00 -5.27 24.24
N TRP A 78 11.10 -5.27 23.28
CA TRP A 78 9.70 -4.92 23.45
C TRP A 78 8.86 -6.19 23.44
N ARG A 79 7.87 -6.28 24.31
CA ARG A 79 6.91 -7.40 24.33
C ARG A 79 5.51 -6.89 24.07
N TYR A 80 4.85 -7.56 23.15
CA TYR A 80 3.43 -7.40 22.84
C TYR A 80 2.69 -8.65 23.31
N ASP A 81 1.65 -8.49 24.14
CA ASP A 81 0.88 -9.60 24.70
C ASP A 81 -0.43 -9.80 23.92
N ALA A 82 -0.79 -11.03 23.61
CA ALA A 82 -2.08 -11.42 23.03
C ALA A 82 -2.68 -12.62 23.76
N GLU A 83 -3.92 -12.99 23.45
CA GLU A 83 -4.52 -14.19 24.05
C GLU A 83 -3.76 -15.45 23.59
N GLY A 84 -2.97 -16.05 24.49
CA GLY A 84 -2.30 -17.32 24.26
C GLY A 84 -0.93 -17.26 23.58
N CYS A 85 -0.46 -16.06 23.19
CA CYS A 85 0.92 -15.85 22.72
C CYS A 85 1.45 -14.46 23.10
N ALA A 86 2.75 -14.25 22.90
CA ALA A 86 3.39 -12.95 22.99
C ALA A 86 4.45 -12.81 21.88
N LEU A 87 4.56 -11.60 21.33
CA LEU A 87 5.59 -11.21 20.37
C LEU A 87 6.70 -10.47 21.11
N PHE A 88 7.94 -10.89 20.88
CA PHE A 88 9.15 -10.25 21.38
C PHE A 88 9.87 -9.62 20.21
N VAL A 89 10.11 -8.30 20.28
CA VAL A 89 10.81 -7.54 19.25
C VAL A 89 12.12 -7.01 19.82
N TYR A 90 13.23 -7.32 19.15
CA TYR A 90 14.57 -6.88 19.54
C TYR A 90 15.02 -5.75 18.62
N LEU A 91 15.10 -4.56 19.20
CA LEU A 91 15.34 -3.30 18.52
C LEU A 91 16.73 -2.76 18.85
N TYR A 92 17.45 -2.32 17.83
CA TYR A 92 18.74 -1.63 17.91
C TYR A 92 18.61 -0.24 17.28
N PRO A 93 19.64 0.65 17.38
CA PRO A 93 19.54 2.01 16.85
C PRO A 93 19.29 2.07 15.34
N ASP A 94 19.60 0.98 14.63
CA ASP A 94 19.45 0.80 13.19
C ASP A 94 18.20 -0.03 12.81
N GLY A 95 17.28 -0.23 13.76
CA GLY A 95 15.96 -0.83 13.58
C GLY A 95 15.82 -2.23 14.16
N VAL A 96 14.68 -2.86 13.90
CA VAL A 96 14.39 -4.22 14.40
C VAL A 96 15.38 -5.21 13.78
N ARG A 97 15.94 -6.09 14.62
CA ARG A 97 16.94 -7.11 14.21
C ARG A 97 16.46 -8.53 14.40
N HIS A 98 15.53 -8.74 15.34
CA HIS A 98 14.96 -10.04 15.58
C HIS A 98 13.55 -9.92 16.10
N VAL A 99 12.73 -10.92 15.76
CA VAL A 99 11.37 -11.11 16.24
C VAL A 99 11.22 -12.56 16.64
N ASP A 100 10.55 -12.78 17.76
CA ASP A 100 10.22 -14.11 18.24
C ASP A 100 8.79 -14.13 18.76
N MET A 101 8.10 -15.24 18.52
CA MET A 101 6.74 -15.43 18.99
C MET A 101 6.69 -16.64 19.90
N GLN A 102 6.29 -16.39 21.14
CA GLN A 102 6.23 -17.40 22.17
C GLN A 102 4.79 -17.69 22.56
N GLY A 103 4.49 -18.97 22.72
CA GLY A 103 3.17 -19.46 23.12
C GLY A 103 3.18 -20.98 23.19
N GLY A 104 2.24 -21.54 23.95
CA GLY A 104 2.18 -22.98 24.15
C GLY A 104 1.86 -23.73 22.86
N GLY A 105 2.80 -24.54 22.35
CA GLY A 105 2.56 -25.42 21.21
C GLY A 105 2.35 -24.71 19.88
N LEU A 106 2.88 -23.50 19.70
CA LEU A 106 2.80 -22.76 18.44
C LEU A 106 3.59 -23.47 17.33
N ASP A 107 2.89 -23.93 16.30
CA ASP A 107 3.46 -24.22 15.00
C ASP A 107 3.48 -22.95 14.12
N ASP A 108 4.02 -23.03 12.90
CA ASP A 108 4.14 -21.87 12.01
C ASP A 108 2.77 -21.25 11.67
N SER A 109 1.73 -22.06 11.50
CA SER A 109 0.38 -21.56 11.17
C SER A 109 -0.29 -20.87 12.36
N ALA A 110 -0.11 -21.42 13.57
CA ALA A 110 -0.56 -20.78 14.80
C ALA A 110 0.22 -19.49 15.08
N ARG A 111 1.51 -19.45 14.75
CA ARG A 111 2.35 -18.25 14.84
C ARG A 111 1.79 -17.13 13.96
N SER A 112 1.62 -17.35 12.66
CA SER A 112 1.08 -16.31 11.76
C SER A 112 -0.32 -15.84 12.16
N ARG A 113 -1.19 -16.75 12.62
CA ARG A 113 -2.52 -16.39 13.10
C ARG A 113 -2.47 -15.49 14.33
N CYS A 114 -1.70 -15.87 15.35
CA CYS A 114 -1.64 -15.08 16.57
C CYS A 114 -1.04 -13.68 16.32
N PHE A 115 -0.11 -13.56 15.37
CA PHE A 115 0.40 -12.27 14.94
C PHE A 115 -0.67 -11.41 14.25
N SER A 116 -1.48 -12.02 13.38
CA SER A 116 -2.59 -11.34 12.70
C SER A 116 -3.65 -10.87 13.70
N ASP A 117 -3.97 -11.70 14.69
CA ASP A 117 -4.93 -11.36 15.75
C ASP A 117 -4.41 -10.17 16.59
N MET A 118 -3.12 -10.18 16.95
CA MET A 118 -2.47 -9.08 17.65
C MET A 118 -2.54 -7.75 16.89
N LEU A 119 -2.34 -7.76 15.57
CA LEU A 119 -2.48 -6.54 14.76
C LEU A 119 -3.92 -6.01 14.72
N ALA A 120 -4.90 -6.91 14.75
CA ALA A 120 -6.31 -6.54 14.71
C ALA A 120 -6.80 -5.89 16.01
N ASP A 121 -6.17 -6.21 17.15
CA ASP A 121 -6.53 -5.65 18.46
C ASP A 121 -6.02 -4.21 18.64
N GLN A 122 -5.07 -3.75 17.82
CA GLN A 122 -4.45 -2.42 17.93
C GLN A 122 -5.18 -1.31 17.14
N THR A 123 -6.28 -1.64 16.43
CA THR A 123 -7.12 -0.69 15.67
C THR A 123 -8.45 -0.40 16.34
#